data_AF-A0A8S3B156-F1
#
_entry.id   AF-A0A8S3B156-F1
#
_cell.length_a   1.000
_cell.length_b   1.000
_cell.length_c   1.000
_cell.angle_alpha   90.00
_cell.angle_beta   90.00
_cell.angle_gamma   90.00
#
_symmetry.space_group_name_H-M   'P 1'
#
loop_
_entity.id
_entity.type
_entity.pdbx_description
1 polymer ?
#
loop_
_entity_poly.entity_id
_entity_poly.type
_entity_poly.pdbx_seq_one_letter_code
_entity_poly.pdbx_strand_id
1 'polypeptide(L)'
;SSISSNQSSSSIKQGESPPIATTTSTAIMVGNIPQEDILISCKATAMIYNDAQKKWIHCAPNGPAKIQLLFAPETQTYRIV
;
A
#
# COMPACT_ATOMS: atom_id res chain seq x y z
N SER A 1 -57.80 11.38 21.48
CA SER A 1 -57.79 12.18 22.73
C SER A 1 -56.80 11.51 23.66
N SER A 2 -55.66 12.08 24.02
CA SER A 2 -55.43 13.47 24.43
C SER A 2 -53.98 13.87 24.20
N ILE A 3 -53.78 15.12 23.80
CA ILE A 3 -52.48 15.81 23.68
C ILE A 3 -52.10 16.30 25.08
N SER A 4 -50.82 16.13 25.46
CA SER A 4 -50.22 16.86 26.58
C SER A 4 -48.97 17.56 26.07
N SER A 5 -49.04 18.89 26.05
CA SER A 5 -47.97 19.82 25.75
C SER A 5 -47.23 20.13 27.06
N ASN A 6 -45.90 20.18 27.03
CA ASN A 6 -45.17 20.94 28.04
C ASN A 6 -44.04 21.75 27.41
N GLN A 7 -44.03 23.03 27.77
CA GLN A 7 -43.18 24.08 27.22
C GLN A 7 -41.80 24.12 27.91
N SER A 8 -40.81 24.40 27.07
CA SER A 8 -39.55 25.15 27.21
C SER A 8 -38.98 25.51 28.59
N SER A 9 -37.67 25.25 28.76
CA SER A 9 -36.72 26.19 29.37
C SER A 9 -35.29 25.91 28.90
N SER A 10 -34.71 26.89 28.20
CA SER A 10 -33.34 26.94 27.72
C SER A 10 -32.34 27.20 28.86
N SER A 11 -31.19 26.55 28.85
CA SER A 11 -29.98 27.04 29.54
C SER A 11 -28.76 26.74 28.69
N ILE A 12 -28.31 27.77 27.98
CA ILE A 12 -27.06 27.81 27.22
C ILE A 12 -25.93 27.96 28.23
N LYS A 13 -25.06 26.94 28.37
CA LYS A 13 -23.74 27.13 28.98
C LYS A 13 -22.73 27.41 27.87
N GLN A 14 -22.13 28.60 27.92
CA GLN A 14 -20.95 28.99 27.14
C GLN A 14 -19.68 28.33 27.70
N GLY A 15 -18.69 28.10 26.84
CA GLY A 15 -17.35 27.57 27.15
C GLY A 15 -17.29 26.06 26.92
N GLU A 16 -16.48 25.47 26.05
CA GLU A 16 -15.10 25.76 25.63
C GLU A 16 -14.90 25.19 24.22
N SER A 17 -14.18 25.89 23.33
CA SER A 17 -13.76 25.31 22.05
C SER A 17 -12.66 24.27 22.31
N PRO A 18 -12.75 23.02 21.78
CA PRO A 18 -11.63 22.11 21.86
C PRO A 18 -10.46 22.68 21.03
N PRO A 19 -9.19 22.53 21.47
CA PRO A 19 -8.06 22.92 20.64
C PRO A 19 -8.10 22.09 19.35
N ILE A 20 -8.15 22.76 18.20
CA ILE A 20 -7.88 22.13 16.91
C ILE A 20 -6.41 21.73 16.98
N ALA A 21 -6.16 20.44 17.24
CA ALA A 21 -4.87 19.85 16.95
C ALA A 21 -4.68 19.95 15.44
N THR A 22 -4.02 21.01 14.99
CA THR A 22 -3.45 21.08 13.66
C THR A 22 -2.33 20.05 13.63
N THR A 23 -2.70 18.80 13.36
CA THR A 23 -1.74 17.78 12.95
C THR A 23 -1.27 18.24 11.58
N THR A 24 -0.21 19.03 11.54
CA THR A 24 0.57 19.26 10.33
C THR A 24 1.04 17.89 9.92
N SER A 25 0.27 17.24 9.04
CA SER A 25 0.69 16.03 8.36
C SER A 25 1.87 16.49 7.52
N THR A 26 3.08 16.27 8.04
CA THR A 26 4.29 16.26 7.22
C THR A 26 4.04 15.17 6.20
N ALA A 27 3.52 15.58 5.03
CA ALA A 27 3.45 14.74 3.86
C ALA A 27 4.88 14.34 3.55
N ILE A 28 5.25 13.15 4.00
CA ILE A 28 6.48 12.50 3.57
C ILE A 28 6.25 12.31 2.08
N MET A 29 6.95 13.11 1.26
CA MET A 29 7.04 12.92 -0.18
C MET A 29 7.83 11.63 -0.42
N VAL A 30 7.23 10.49 -0.08
CA VAL A 30 7.64 9.20 -0.61
C VAL A 30 7.26 9.31 -2.07
N GLY A 31 8.26 9.56 -2.92
CA GLY A 31 8.06 9.58 -4.38
C GLY A 31 7.20 8.40 -4.76
N ASN A 32 6.15 8.65 -5.55
CA ASN A 32 5.08 7.70 -5.86
C ASN A 32 5.67 6.36 -6.32
N ILE A 33 5.93 5.43 -5.39
CA ILE A 33 6.35 4.09 -5.71
C ILE A 33 5.09 3.46 -6.30
N PRO A 34 5.10 3.03 -7.57
CA PRO A 34 3.93 2.40 -8.17
C PRO A 34 3.50 1.26 -7.26
N GLN A 35 2.22 1.23 -6.88
CA GLN A 35 1.71 0.11 -6.11
C GLN A 35 1.78 -1.13 -7.00
N GLU A 36 2.44 -2.19 -6.54
CA GLU A 36 2.55 -3.45 -7.26
C GLU A 36 1.92 -4.59 -6.47
N ASP A 37 1.09 -5.39 -7.12
CA ASP A 37 0.43 -6.54 -6.53
C ASP A 37 1.20 -7.83 -6.84
N ILE A 38 1.41 -8.68 -5.82
CA ILE A 38 2.00 -10.01 -6.00
C ILE A 38 0.90 -10.97 -6.48
N LEU A 39 1.03 -11.46 -7.71
CA LEU A 39 0.09 -12.43 -8.28
C LEU A 39 0.51 -13.87 -7.97
N ILE A 40 1.80 -14.16 -8.07
CA ILE A 40 2.36 -15.50 -7.89
C ILE A 40 3.66 -15.40 -7.09
N SER A 41 3.91 -16.39 -6.23
CA SER A 41 5.17 -16.56 -5.51
C SER A 41 5.57 -18.03 -5.52
N CYS A 42 6.82 -18.31 -5.91
CA CYS A 42 7.38 -19.67 -5.89
C CYS A 42 8.84 -19.68 -5.46
N LYS A 43 9.41 -20.87 -5.23
CA LYS A 43 10.83 -21.05 -4.96
C LYS A 43 11.48 -21.74 -6.15
N ALA A 44 12.45 -21.06 -6.78
CA ALA A 44 13.13 -21.56 -7.98
C ALA A 44 14.55 -20.98 -8.09
N THR A 45 15.40 -21.63 -8.89
CA THR A 45 16.74 -21.12 -9.19
C THR A 45 16.70 -20.34 -10.50
N ALA A 46 16.96 -19.04 -10.45
CA ALA A 46 17.04 -18.20 -11.65
C ALA A 46 18.35 -18.45 -12.40
N MET A 47 18.25 -18.63 -13.72
CA MET A 47 19.39 -18.85 -14.61
C MET A 47 19.31 -17.95 -15.84
N ILE A 48 20.45 -17.46 -16.31
CA ILE A 48 20.61 -16.73 -17.57
C ILE A 48 21.31 -17.64 -18.56
N TYR A 49 20.84 -17.68 -19.81
CA TYR A 49 21.57 -18.36 -20.86
C TYR A 49 22.72 -17.49 -21.37
N ASN A 50 23.93 -18.02 -21.34
CA ASN A 50 25.10 -17.40 -21.95
C ASN A 50 25.34 -18.01 -23.33
N ASP A 51 25.03 -17.25 -24.38
CA ASP A 51 25.18 -17.68 -25.77
C ASP A 51 26.61 -17.95 -26.21
N ALA A 52 27.59 -17.19 -25.70
CA ALA A 52 28.99 -17.35 -26.05
C ALA A 52 29.57 -18.67 -25.50
N GLN A 53 29.07 -19.09 -24.33
CA GLN A 53 29.49 -20.32 -23.67
C GLN A 53 28.52 -21.48 -23.88
N LYS A 54 27.42 -21.25 -24.61
CA LYS A 54 26.32 -22.20 -24.87
C LYS A 54 25.82 -22.92 -23.61
N LYS A 55 25.71 -22.20 -22.50
CA LYS A 55 25.35 -22.78 -21.20
C LYS A 55 24.47 -21.85 -20.37
N TRP A 56 23.69 -22.45 -19.47
CA TRP A 56 22.96 -21.72 -18.43
C TRP A 56 23.90 -21.39 -17.26
N ILE A 57 23.85 -20.16 -16.77
CA ILE A 57 24.59 -19.65 -15.61
C ILE A 57 23.62 -19.17 -14.54
N HIS A 58 23.96 -19.35 -13.27
CA HIS A 58 23.11 -18.87 -12.17
C HIS A 58 23.07 -17.34 -12.14
N CYS A 59 21.88 -16.75 -11.95
CA CYS A 59 21.73 -15.29 -11.80
C CYS A 59 22.36 -14.77 -10.50
N ALA A 60 22.35 -15.60 -9.45
CA ALA A 60 22.89 -15.29 -8.14
C ALA A 60 23.71 -16.48 -7.62
N PRO A 61 24.73 -16.26 -6.78
CA PRO A 61 25.56 -17.34 -6.24
C PRO A 61 24.79 -18.24 -5.25
N ASN A 62 23.70 -17.73 -4.70
CA ASN A 62 22.87 -18.42 -3.71
C ASN A 62 21.81 -19.23 -4.47
N GLY A 63 21.53 -20.46 -4.03
CA GLY A 63 20.66 -21.45 -4.71
C GLY A 63 19.19 -21.02 -4.90
N PRO A 64 18.19 -21.90 -4.70
CA PRO A 64 16.81 -21.54 -5.00
C PRO A 64 16.34 -20.31 -4.20
N ALA A 65 15.85 -19.30 -4.92
CA ALA A 65 15.36 -18.03 -4.39
C ALA A 65 13.83 -17.95 -4.47
N LYS A 66 13.25 -17.02 -3.70
CA LYS A 66 11.83 -16.67 -3.85
C LYS A 66 11.68 -15.83 -5.11
N ILE A 67 10.89 -16.30 -6.06
CA ILE A 67 10.57 -15.60 -7.31
C ILE A 67 9.13 -15.14 -7.26
N GLN A 68 8.85 -13.89 -7.64
CA GLN A 68 7.49 -13.33 -7.62
C GLN A 68 7.11 -12.69 -8.95
N LEU A 69 5.86 -12.91 -9.37
CA LEU A 69 5.24 -12.17 -10.46
C LEU A 69 4.48 -10.98 -9.86
N LEU A 70 4.87 -9.79 -10.25
CA LEU A 70 4.27 -8.53 -9.82
C LEU A 70 3.47 -7.90 -10.96
N PHE A 71 2.35 -7.27 -10.63
CA PHE A 71 1.52 -6.50 -11.55
C PHE A 71 1.40 -5.06 -11.06
N ALA A 72 1.70 -4.11 -11.94
CA ALA A 72 1.50 -2.68 -11.71
C ALA A 72 0.24 -2.21 -12.46
N PRO A 73 -0.89 -1.95 -11.77
CA PRO A 73 -2.15 -1.56 -12.41
C PRO A 73 -2.08 -0.20 -13.09
N GLU A 74 -1.25 0.72 -12.57
CA GLU A 74 -1.08 2.08 -13.09
C GLU A 74 -0.49 2.10 -14.51
N THR A 75 0.49 1.23 -14.76
CA THR A 75 1.19 1.12 -16.05
C THR A 75 0.74 -0.07 -16.88
N GLN A 76 -0.11 -0.93 -16.31
CA GLN A 76 -0.49 -2.24 -16.86
C GLN A 76 0.72 -3.10 -17.27
N THR A 77 1.75 -3.11 -16.44
CA THR A 77 2.97 -3.89 -16.68
C THR A 77 3.13 -5.03 -15.68
N TYR A 78 3.81 -6.08 -16.13
CA TYR A 78 4.22 -7.19 -15.28
C TYR A 78 5.75 -7.22 -15.16
N ARG A 79 6.25 -7.62 -14.00
CA ARG A 79 7.69 -7.93 -13.84
C ARG A 79 7.92 -9.11 -12.92
N ILE A 80 9.05 -9.77 -13.11
CA ILE A 80 9.51 -10.87 -12.27
C ILE A 80 10.64 -10.34 -11.37
N VAL A 81 10.56 -10.64 -10.08
CA VAL A 81 11.60 -10.37 -9.08
C VAL A 81 12.12 -11.63 -8.44
#